data_AF-A0A5C1ADT2-F1
#
_entry.id   AF-A0A5C1ADT2-F1
#
_cell.length_a   1.000
_cell.length_b   1.000
_cell.length_c   1.000
_cell.angle_alpha   90.00
_cell.angle_beta   90.00
_cell.angle_gamma   90.00
#
_symmetry.space_group_name_H-M   'P 1'
#
loop_
_entity.id
_entity.type
_entity.pdbx_description
1 polymer ?
#
loop_
_entity_poly.entity_id
_entity_poly.type
_entity_poly.pdbx_seq_one_letter_code
_entity_poly.pdbx_strand_id
1 'polypeptide(L)'
;MPYRLLILLAVGATAAGCGPTEDVNTYKVPKPVEVPQDEAAGEYQILGAMFPDAEPKWFFKFAGKASELAPYAADFEKTMASVRFPNGLKNQPVWDSPPGWETLPGRNDITIGVIKPDAKKPNLEVTLSVSGGGAVGNLTRWAVQQLGNEKFTPASIPKATRPIAADKVTGTFVDLRGPKLNIGGPMMMGKPRS
;
A
#
# COMPACT_ATOMS: atom_id res chain seq x y z
N MET A 1 -29.14 -1.01 87.88
CA MET A 1 -28.55 0.36 87.83
C MET A 1 -27.09 0.25 88.30
N PRO A 2 -26.10 0.93 87.70
CA PRO A 2 -26.24 2.11 86.86
C PRO A 2 -25.70 2.00 85.43
N TYR A 3 -26.28 2.89 84.63
CA TYR A 3 -26.01 3.29 83.27
C TYR A 3 -24.74 4.16 83.22
N ARG A 4 -23.86 3.97 82.23
CA ARG A 4 -22.99 5.05 81.71
C ARG A 4 -22.84 4.91 80.20
N LEU A 5 -23.60 5.75 79.52
CA LEU A 5 -23.42 6.22 78.15
C LEU A 5 -22.15 7.08 78.08
N LEU A 6 -21.31 6.90 77.06
CA LEU A 6 -20.65 7.99 76.34
C LEU A 6 -19.98 7.48 75.05
N ILE A 7 -20.16 8.31 74.03
CA ILE A 7 -19.92 8.19 72.59
C ILE A 7 -18.43 8.32 72.27
N LEU A 8 -17.95 7.65 71.20
CA LEU A 8 -17.02 8.24 70.22
C LEU A 8 -16.97 7.45 68.92
N LEU A 9 -17.22 8.17 67.82
CA LEU A 9 -17.09 7.76 66.42
C LEU A 9 -15.67 7.32 66.07
N ALA A 10 -15.53 6.33 65.19
CA ALA A 10 -14.53 6.33 64.14
C ALA A 10 -15.02 5.52 62.94
N VAL A 11 -15.36 6.25 61.86
CA VAL A 11 -15.61 5.72 60.52
C VAL A 11 -14.29 5.24 59.93
N GLY A 12 -14.24 4.00 59.47
CA GLY A 12 -13.10 3.44 58.73
C GLY A 12 -13.60 2.63 57.55
N ALA A 13 -13.79 3.30 56.41
CA ALA A 13 -14.03 2.67 55.13
C ALA A 13 -12.68 2.41 54.43
N THR A 14 -12.38 1.16 54.10
CA THR A 14 -11.28 0.80 53.20
C THR A 14 -11.82 0.06 51.99
N ALA A 15 -11.46 0.59 50.83
CA ALA A 15 -11.81 0.15 49.49
C ALA A 15 -10.86 -0.95 48.98
N ALA A 16 -11.34 -1.76 48.03
CA ALA A 16 -10.72 -2.00 46.72
C ALA A 16 -11.13 -3.38 46.16
N GLY A 17 -12.13 -3.39 45.28
CA GLY A 17 -12.51 -4.55 44.48
C GLY A 17 -12.88 -4.10 43.08
N CYS A 18 -11.89 -3.71 42.28
CA CYS A 18 -12.03 -3.48 40.84
C CYS A 18 -11.33 -4.63 40.12
N GLY A 19 -12.09 -5.45 39.40
CA GLY A 19 -11.55 -6.48 38.52
C GLY A 19 -10.83 -5.86 37.31
N PRO A 20 -9.93 -6.62 36.65
CA PRO A 20 -9.27 -6.16 35.43
C PRO A 20 -10.32 -5.96 34.33
N THR A 21 -10.49 -4.69 33.96
CA THR A 21 -11.23 -4.24 32.79
C THR A 21 -10.57 -4.79 31.53
N GLU A 22 -11.39 -5.37 30.66
CA GLU A 22 -11.00 -5.73 29.30
C GLU A 22 -10.39 -4.50 28.62
N ASP A 23 -9.09 -4.55 28.34
CA ASP A 23 -8.42 -3.57 27.50
C ASP A 23 -8.95 -3.76 26.07
N VAL A 24 -10.06 -3.10 25.76
CA VAL A 24 -10.41 -2.73 24.39
C VAL A 24 -9.29 -1.79 23.94
N ASN A 25 -8.26 -2.38 23.32
CA ASN A 25 -7.28 -1.65 22.54
C ASN A 25 -8.04 -0.92 21.44
N THR A 26 -8.46 0.30 21.75
CA THR A 26 -8.97 1.26 20.81
C THR A 26 -7.81 1.54 19.87
N TYR A 27 -7.75 0.78 18.77
CA TYR A 27 -6.88 1.12 17.66
C TYR A 27 -7.31 2.49 17.20
N LYS A 28 -6.52 3.49 17.60
CA LYS A 28 -6.55 4.82 17.03
C LYS A 28 -6.06 4.63 15.60
N VAL A 29 -6.98 4.30 14.69
CA VAL A 29 -6.73 4.38 13.25
C VAL A 29 -6.13 5.76 13.04
N PRO A 30 -4.87 5.88 12.57
CA PRO A 30 -4.34 7.18 12.26
C PRO A 30 -5.32 7.83 11.31
N LYS A 31 -5.88 8.99 11.70
CA LYS A 31 -6.61 9.85 10.76
C LYS A 31 -5.74 9.92 9.51
N PRO A 32 -6.29 9.71 8.29
CA PRO A 32 -5.55 10.00 7.08
C PRO A 32 -4.91 11.35 7.28
N VAL A 33 -3.58 11.41 7.22
CA VAL A 33 -2.85 12.67 7.28
C VAL A 33 -3.50 13.51 6.19
N GLU A 34 -4.11 14.63 6.57
CA GLU A 34 -4.54 15.65 5.61
C GLU A 34 -3.24 16.13 4.96
N VAL A 35 -2.90 15.47 3.85
CA VAL A 35 -1.78 15.87 3.02
C VAL A 35 -2.16 17.24 2.48
N PRO A 36 -1.33 18.28 2.66
CA PRO A 36 -1.60 19.59 2.07
C PRO A 36 -1.99 19.41 0.60
N GLN A 37 -3.15 19.98 0.24
CA GLN A 37 -3.83 19.79 -1.04
C GLN A 37 -2.90 20.02 -2.24
N ASP A 38 -1.84 20.79 -2.08
CA ASP A 38 -0.92 21.18 -3.14
C ASP A 38 0.22 20.16 -3.41
N GLU A 39 0.54 19.25 -2.48
CA GLU A 39 1.49 18.14 -2.74
C GLU A 39 0.77 16.84 -3.17
N ALA A 40 -0.57 16.81 -3.09
CA ALA A 40 -1.45 15.68 -3.44
C ALA A 40 -2.22 15.86 -4.78
N ALA A 41 -2.03 16.98 -5.50
CA ALA A 41 -2.91 17.41 -6.60
C ALA A 41 -2.63 16.80 -8.00
N GLY A 42 -1.93 15.66 -8.11
CA GLY A 42 -1.79 15.01 -9.41
C GLY A 42 -3.11 14.38 -9.86
N GLU A 43 -3.59 14.71 -11.07
CA GLU A 43 -4.78 14.09 -11.67
C GLU A 43 -4.63 12.56 -11.75
N TYR A 44 -3.39 12.10 -11.97
CA TYR A 44 -3.05 10.70 -12.12
C TYR A 44 -2.21 10.20 -10.95
N GLN A 45 -2.40 8.91 -10.65
CA GLN A 45 -1.75 8.21 -9.56
C GLN A 45 -1.18 6.89 -10.05
N ILE A 46 -0.03 6.52 -9.48
CA ILE A 46 0.49 5.15 -9.50
C ILE A 46 0.57 4.68 -8.05
N LEU A 47 -0.29 3.72 -7.71
CA LEU A 47 -0.09 2.85 -6.55
C LEU A 47 0.81 1.70 -6.97
N GLY A 48 1.79 1.36 -6.15
CA GLY A 48 2.71 0.26 -6.46
C GLY A 48 3.18 -0.48 -5.24
N ALA A 49 3.76 -1.65 -5.47
CA ALA A 49 4.57 -2.33 -4.47
C ALA A 49 5.75 -3.06 -5.11
N MET A 50 6.86 -3.11 -4.38
CA MET A 50 8.11 -3.72 -4.81
C MET A 50 8.55 -4.76 -3.79
N PHE A 51 8.87 -5.97 -4.24
CA PHE A 51 9.28 -7.07 -3.37
C PHE A 51 10.50 -7.84 -3.89
N PRO A 52 11.39 -8.30 -2.99
CA PRO A 52 11.58 -7.81 -1.61
C PRO A 52 12.14 -6.36 -1.61
N ASP A 53 12.04 -5.64 -0.49
CA ASP A 53 12.49 -4.24 -0.36
C ASP A 53 13.98 -4.05 -0.70
N ALA A 54 14.86 -4.94 -0.21
CA ALA A 54 16.30 -4.81 -0.37
C ALA A 54 16.78 -4.96 -1.83
N GLU A 55 16.15 -5.85 -2.60
CA GLU A 55 16.50 -6.12 -4.00
C GLU A 55 15.22 -6.49 -4.77
N PRO A 56 14.40 -5.50 -5.17
CA PRO A 56 13.10 -5.79 -5.72
C PRO A 56 13.20 -6.38 -7.11
N LYS A 57 12.53 -7.53 -7.27
CA LYS A 57 12.35 -8.23 -8.54
C LYS A 57 10.90 -8.13 -9.02
N TRP A 58 9.96 -8.07 -8.09
CA TRP A 58 8.53 -8.14 -8.34
C TRP A 58 7.91 -6.77 -8.16
N PHE A 59 7.32 -6.24 -9.24
CA PHE A 59 6.73 -4.91 -9.26
C PHE A 59 5.24 -5.03 -9.52
N PHE A 60 4.45 -4.74 -8.50
CA PHE A 60 3.02 -4.54 -8.64
C PHE A 60 2.79 -3.06 -8.97
N LYS A 61 1.99 -2.79 -10.00
CA LYS A 61 1.70 -1.41 -10.42
C LYS A 61 0.22 -1.27 -10.77
N PHE A 62 -0.40 -0.25 -10.20
CA PHE A 62 -1.78 0.12 -10.44
C PHE A 62 -1.84 1.61 -10.80
N ALA A 63 -2.15 1.91 -12.05
CA ALA A 63 -2.05 3.26 -12.60
C ALA A 63 -3.38 3.72 -13.20
N GLY A 64 -3.74 4.98 -12.97
CA GLY A 64 -4.98 5.55 -13.48
C GLY A 64 -5.21 6.96 -12.94
N LYS A 65 -6.42 7.49 -13.15
CA LYS A 65 -6.82 8.73 -12.47
C LYS A 65 -6.93 8.46 -10.97
N ALA A 66 -6.48 9.41 -10.15
CA ALA A 66 -6.52 9.25 -8.69
C ALA A 66 -7.94 8.95 -8.17
N SER A 67 -8.96 9.60 -8.76
CA SER A 67 -10.36 9.37 -8.43
C SER A 67 -10.88 7.99 -8.84
N GLU A 68 -10.30 7.38 -9.88
CA GLU A 68 -10.65 6.02 -10.32
C GLU A 68 -9.96 4.96 -9.47
N LEU A 69 -8.76 5.24 -8.94
CA LEU A 69 -8.03 4.33 -8.06
C LEU A 69 -8.56 4.37 -6.61
N ALA A 70 -9.03 5.52 -6.15
CA ALA A 70 -9.42 5.75 -4.76
C ALA A 70 -10.36 4.67 -4.16
N PRO A 71 -11.40 4.18 -4.86
CA PRO A 71 -12.28 3.13 -4.33
C PRO A 71 -11.57 1.78 -4.09
N TYR A 72 -10.43 1.55 -4.75
CA TYR A 72 -9.71 0.27 -4.74
C TYR A 72 -8.42 0.33 -3.91
N ALA A 73 -8.00 1.51 -3.45
CA ALA A 73 -6.70 1.72 -2.81
C ALA A 73 -6.51 0.85 -1.55
N ALA A 74 -7.54 0.73 -0.71
CA ALA A 74 -7.49 -0.10 0.49
C ALA A 74 -7.37 -1.59 0.17
N ASP A 75 -8.07 -2.06 -0.86
CA ASP A 75 -8.01 -3.47 -1.28
C ASP A 75 -6.71 -3.79 -2.03
N PHE A 76 -6.17 -2.81 -2.78
CA PHE A 76 -4.82 -2.90 -3.33
C PHE A 76 -3.80 -3.08 -2.20
N GLU A 77 -3.84 -2.26 -1.15
CA GLU A 77 -2.93 -2.39 -0.01
C GLU A 77 -3.05 -3.75 0.68
N LYS A 78 -4.28 -4.23 0.95
CA LYS A 78 -4.50 -5.59 1.51
C LYS A 78 -3.91 -6.68 0.62
N THR A 79 -4.07 -6.55 -0.69
CA THR A 79 -3.48 -7.48 -1.67
C THR A 79 -1.96 -7.49 -1.52
N MET A 80 -1.33 -6.32 -1.44
CA MET A 80 0.13 -6.21 -1.27
C MET A 80 0.61 -6.77 0.07
N ALA A 81 -0.16 -6.58 1.15
CA ALA A 81 0.14 -7.16 2.46
C ALA A 81 -0.01 -8.69 2.52
N SER A 82 -0.74 -9.30 1.57
CA SER A 82 -0.93 -10.76 1.46
C SER A 82 0.14 -11.47 0.61
N VAL A 83 1.03 -10.70 -0.02
CA VAL A 83 2.08 -11.23 -0.90
C VAL A 83 3.00 -12.18 -0.12
N ARG A 84 3.23 -13.35 -0.68
CA ARG A 84 4.06 -14.40 -0.07
C ARG A 84 4.86 -15.17 -1.11
N PHE A 85 5.94 -15.79 -0.65
CA PHE A 85 6.93 -16.46 -1.49
C PHE A 85 7.10 -17.92 -1.06
N PRO A 86 6.09 -18.79 -1.28
CA PRO A 86 6.13 -20.18 -0.82
C PRO A 86 7.29 -20.97 -1.45
N ASN A 87 7.69 -20.58 -2.66
CA ASN A 87 8.79 -21.20 -3.41
C ASN A 87 10.08 -20.35 -3.35
N GLY A 88 10.17 -19.35 -2.47
CA GLY A 88 11.34 -18.47 -2.31
C GLY A 88 11.32 -17.21 -3.20
N LEU A 89 12.12 -16.20 -2.83
CA LEU A 89 12.07 -14.83 -3.37
C LEU A 89 12.39 -14.71 -4.86
N LYS A 90 13.09 -15.70 -5.43
CA LYS A 90 13.43 -15.73 -6.86
C LYS A 90 12.29 -16.26 -7.72
N ASN A 91 11.28 -16.89 -7.13
CA ASN A 91 10.12 -17.46 -7.80
C ASN A 91 8.91 -16.53 -7.67
N GLN A 92 7.96 -16.67 -8.60
CA GLN A 92 6.79 -15.79 -8.67
C GLN A 92 6.04 -15.75 -7.33
N PRO A 93 5.70 -14.56 -6.81
CA PRO A 93 4.90 -14.45 -5.60
C PRO A 93 3.49 -15.01 -5.81
N VAL A 94 2.85 -15.36 -4.71
CA VAL A 94 1.41 -15.57 -4.67
C VAL A 94 0.79 -14.55 -3.71
N TRP A 95 -0.48 -14.23 -3.92
CA TRP A 95 -1.22 -13.22 -3.14
C TRP A 95 -2.68 -13.63 -3.04
N ASP A 96 -3.40 -13.00 -2.12
CA ASP A 96 -4.85 -13.14 -2.00
C ASP A 96 -5.53 -12.02 -2.78
N SER A 97 -6.42 -12.40 -3.69
CA SER A 97 -7.20 -11.44 -4.48
C SER A 97 -8.41 -10.97 -3.67
N PRO A 98 -8.71 -9.67 -3.62
CA PRO A 98 -9.93 -9.18 -3.00
C PRO A 98 -11.18 -9.78 -3.66
N PRO A 99 -12.31 -9.89 -2.94
CA PRO A 99 -13.56 -10.37 -3.53
C PRO A 99 -13.94 -9.57 -4.78
N GLY A 100 -14.30 -10.28 -5.86
CA GLY A 100 -14.69 -9.67 -7.13
C GLY A 100 -13.54 -9.23 -8.03
N TRP A 101 -12.29 -9.30 -7.57
CA TRP A 101 -11.12 -9.03 -8.40
C TRP A 101 -10.74 -10.29 -9.20
N GLU A 102 -10.58 -10.15 -10.51
CA GLU A 102 -10.22 -11.24 -11.41
C GLU A 102 -8.70 -11.29 -11.60
N THR A 103 -8.08 -12.46 -11.39
CA THR A 103 -6.66 -12.67 -11.71
C THR A 103 -6.52 -13.37 -13.04
N LEU A 104 -5.72 -12.80 -13.92
CA LEU A 104 -5.44 -13.28 -15.27
C LEU A 104 -3.94 -13.58 -15.44
N PRO A 105 -3.58 -14.48 -16.36
CA PRO A 105 -2.20 -14.69 -16.75
C PRO A 105 -1.53 -13.39 -17.25
N GLY A 106 -0.20 -13.38 -17.18
CA GLY A 106 0.60 -12.37 -17.84
C GLY A 106 0.39 -12.32 -19.37
N ARG A 107 0.78 -11.19 -19.97
CA ARG A 107 0.67 -10.95 -21.41
C ARG A 107 2.00 -11.00 -22.16
N ASN A 108 3.13 -11.05 -21.46
CA ASN A 108 4.48 -11.22 -22.02
C ASN A 108 5.50 -11.53 -20.90
N ASP A 109 6.77 -11.72 -21.27
CA ASP A 109 7.86 -12.05 -20.34
C ASP A 109 8.12 -10.99 -19.25
N ILE A 110 7.67 -9.76 -19.47
CA ILE A 110 7.82 -8.66 -18.51
C ILE A 110 6.61 -8.59 -17.60
N THR A 111 5.39 -8.63 -18.15
CA THR A 111 4.11 -8.58 -17.41
C THR A 111 3.57 -9.98 -17.25
N ILE A 112 3.87 -10.59 -16.10
CA ILE A 112 3.63 -12.01 -15.84
C ILE A 112 2.33 -12.29 -15.08
N GLY A 113 1.61 -11.25 -14.65
CA GLY A 113 0.29 -11.37 -14.06
C GLY A 113 -0.50 -10.08 -14.18
N VAL A 114 -1.82 -10.21 -14.25
CA VAL A 114 -2.76 -9.09 -14.31
C VAL A 114 -3.88 -9.34 -13.30
N ILE A 115 -4.23 -8.33 -12.52
CA ILE A 115 -5.39 -8.36 -11.62
C ILE A 115 -6.34 -7.25 -12.06
N LYS A 116 -7.61 -7.57 -12.30
CA LYS A 116 -8.66 -6.64 -12.70
C LYS A 116 -9.59 -6.38 -11.52
N PRO A 117 -9.54 -5.19 -10.91
CA PRO A 117 -10.43 -4.82 -9.81
C PRO A 117 -11.91 -4.71 -10.21
N ASP A 118 -12.18 -4.46 -11.50
CA ASP A 118 -13.54 -4.28 -12.01
C ASP A 118 -13.61 -4.67 -13.49
N ALA A 119 -14.35 -5.74 -13.80
CA ALA A 119 -14.54 -6.23 -15.16
C ALA A 119 -15.19 -5.20 -16.12
N LYS A 120 -15.91 -4.21 -15.57
CA LYS A 120 -16.52 -3.12 -16.35
C LYS A 120 -15.54 -2.00 -16.68
N LYS A 121 -14.35 -1.99 -16.06
CA LYS A 121 -13.28 -1.01 -16.30
C LYS A 121 -12.04 -1.72 -16.85
N PRO A 122 -12.04 -2.17 -18.12
CA PRO A 122 -10.99 -3.03 -18.66
C PRO A 122 -9.59 -2.39 -18.69
N ASN A 123 -9.51 -1.06 -18.61
CA ASN A 123 -8.24 -0.31 -18.57
C ASN A 123 -7.68 -0.16 -17.15
N LEU A 124 -8.46 -0.53 -16.13
CA LEU A 124 -8.08 -0.43 -14.73
C LEU A 124 -7.52 -1.80 -14.29
N GLU A 125 -6.19 -1.90 -14.25
CA GLU A 125 -5.50 -3.14 -13.94
C GLU A 125 -4.34 -2.95 -12.96
N VAL A 126 -4.12 -3.95 -12.11
CA VAL A 126 -2.85 -4.14 -11.41
C VAL A 126 -2.01 -5.09 -12.24
N THR A 127 -0.81 -4.66 -12.62
CA THR A 127 0.15 -5.53 -13.30
C THR A 127 1.18 -6.05 -12.31
N LEU A 128 1.48 -7.34 -12.35
CA LEU A 128 2.71 -7.91 -11.80
C LEU A 128 3.75 -8.00 -12.92
N SER A 129 4.88 -7.31 -12.73
CA SER A 129 5.98 -7.33 -13.69
C SER A 129 7.32 -7.70 -13.07
N VAL A 130 8.19 -8.26 -13.89
CA VAL A 130 9.63 -8.39 -13.62
C VAL A 130 10.36 -7.28 -14.37
N SER A 131 11.11 -6.43 -13.66
CA SER A 131 11.84 -5.32 -14.26
C SER A 131 13.27 -5.26 -13.74
N GLY A 132 14.22 -4.94 -14.61
CA GLY A 132 15.55 -4.47 -14.21
C GLY A 132 15.51 -3.01 -13.72
N GLY A 133 16.67 -2.50 -13.31
CA GLY A 133 16.87 -1.09 -12.93
C GLY A 133 16.71 -0.75 -11.45
N GLY A 134 16.39 -1.73 -10.60
CA GLY A 134 16.26 -1.56 -9.15
C GLY A 134 15.14 -0.62 -8.71
N ALA A 135 14.98 -0.42 -7.39
CA ALA A 135 13.90 0.41 -6.83
C ALA A 135 13.92 1.84 -7.38
N VAL A 136 15.06 2.54 -7.28
CA VAL A 136 15.20 3.95 -7.65
C VAL A 136 14.97 4.19 -9.14
N GLY A 137 15.47 3.30 -10.01
CA GLY A 137 15.26 3.41 -11.45
C GLY A 137 13.78 3.25 -11.82
N ASN A 138 13.08 2.33 -11.15
CA ASN A 138 11.64 2.13 -11.34
C ASN A 138 10.82 3.33 -10.84
N LEU A 139 11.09 3.81 -9.62
CA LEU A 139 10.41 4.98 -9.05
C LEU A 139 10.60 6.23 -9.91
N THR A 140 11.83 6.50 -10.34
CA THR A 140 12.14 7.63 -11.24
C THR A 140 11.38 7.51 -12.55
N ARG A 141 11.34 6.32 -13.16
CA ARG A 141 10.59 6.08 -14.40
C ARG A 141 9.09 6.29 -14.20
N TRP A 142 8.52 5.79 -13.12
CA TRP A 142 7.09 5.97 -12.83
C TRP A 142 6.75 7.44 -12.59
N ALA A 143 7.53 8.13 -11.76
CA ALA A 143 7.30 9.54 -11.43
C ALA A 143 7.50 10.49 -12.63
N VAL A 144 8.63 10.37 -13.33
CA VAL A 144 9.02 11.34 -14.38
C VAL A 144 8.42 10.94 -15.72
N GLN A 145 8.68 9.71 -16.19
CA GLN A 145 8.33 9.32 -17.54
C GLN A 145 6.83 8.98 -17.67
N GLN A 146 6.27 8.29 -16.68
CA GLN A 146 4.84 7.89 -16.72
C GLN A 146 3.94 8.96 -16.13
N LEU A 147 4.28 9.55 -14.98
CA LEU A 147 3.43 10.54 -14.33
C LEU A 147 3.70 12.00 -14.78
N GLY A 148 4.78 12.23 -15.53
CA GLY A 148 5.10 13.55 -16.07
C GLY A 148 5.64 14.54 -15.05
N ASN A 149 6.12 14.07 -13.89
CA ASN A 149 6.77 14.95 -12.91
C ASN A 149 8.09 15.49 -13.47
N GLU A 150 8.38 16.77 -13.23
CA GLU A 150 9.61 17.40 -13.73
C GLU A 150 10.88 16.76 -13.16
N LYS A 151 10.80 16.30 -11.90
CA LYS A 151 11.92 15.69 -11.19
C LYS A 151 11.44 14.63 -10.20
N PHE A 152 12.31 13.65 -9.97
CA PHE A 152 12.21 12.71 -8.86
C PHE A 152 13.60 12.58 -8.24
N THR A 153 13.77 13.08 -7.03
CA THR A 153 15.08 13.17 -6.36
C THR A 153 15.14 12.19 -5.18
N PRO A 154 16.32 11.94 -4.58
CA PRO A 154 16.41 11.13 -3.37
C PRO A 154 15.48 11.59 -2.23
N ALA A 155 15.24 12.90 -2.11
CA ALA A 155 14.31 13.46 -1.13
C ALA A 155 12.83 13.14 -1.44
N SER A 156 12.49 12.76 -2.67
CA SER A 156 11.14 12.33 -3.07
C SER A 156 10.83 10.91 -2.60
N ILE A 157 11.84 10.05 -2.44
CA ILE A 157 11.67 8.63 -2.09
C ILE A 157 10.89 8.44 -0.78
N PRO A 158 11.31 9.02 0.37
CA PRO A 158 10.59 8.81 1.62
C PRO A 158 9.19 9.45 1.64
N LYS A 159 8.89 10.39 0.72
CA LYS A 159 7.55 10.96 0.57
C LYS A 159 6.61 10.05 -0.24
N ALA A 160 7.17 9.31 -1.19
CA ALA A 160 6.43 8.47 -2.13
C ALA A 160 6.37 7.01 -1.71
N THR A 161 7.12 6.60 -0.68
CA THR A 161 7.27 5.21 -0.30
C THR A 161 7.17 4.98 1.18
N ARG A 162 6.75 3.78 1.56
CA ARG A 162 6.75 3.29 2.93
C ARG A 162 6.94 1.77 2.95
N PRO A 163 7.45 1.19 4.04
CA PRO A 163 7.48 -0.27 4.16
C PRO A 163 6.05 -0.84 4.19
N ILE A 164 5.90 -2.03 3.63
CA ILE A 164 4.71 -2.88 3.79
C ILE A 164 5.15 -4.29 4.19
N ALA A 165 4.60 -4.78 5.29
CA ALA A 165 4.84 -6.15 5.74
C ALA A 165 4.00 -7.10 4.90
N ALA A 166 4.61 -8.20 4.43
CA ALA A 166 3.95 -9.25 3.68
C ALA A 166 4.51 -10.62 4.06
N ASP A 167 3.76 -11.36 4.88
CA ASP A 167 4.20 -12.61 5.53
C ASP A 167 5.61 -12.49 6.15
N LYS A 168 6.61 -13.20 5.59
CA LYS A 168 8.00 -13.23 6.08
C LYS A 168 8.92 -12.24 5.38
N VAL A 169 8.39 -11.34 4.55
CA VAL A 169 9.16 -10.36 3.80
C VAL A 169 8.63 -8.95 4.02
N THR A 170 9.53 -7.98 3.91
CA THR A 170 9.15 -6.57 3.79
C THR A 170 9.25 -6.15 2.33
N GLY A 171 8.22 -5.48 1.84
CA GLY A 171 8.24 -4.78 0.55
C GLY A 171 8.21 -3.28 0.73
N THR A 172 8.36 -2.58 -0.40
CA THR A 172 8.17 -1.14 -0.50
C THR A 172 6.79 -0.86 -1.09
N PHE A 173 5.88 -0.22 -0.36
CA PHE A 173 4.66 0.35 -0.93
C PHE A 173 4.96 1.71 -1.54
N VAL A 174 4.31 2.04 -2.65
CA VAL A 174 4.54 3.24 -3.44
C VAL A 174 3.21 3.98 -3.66
N ASP A 175 3.20 5.29 -3.40
CA ASP A 175 2.14 6.21 -3.80
C ASP A 175 2.79 7.40 -4.52
N LEU A 176 2.64 7.45 -5.84
CA LEU A 176 3.12 8.52 -6.69
C LEU A 176 1.93 9.23 -7.35
N ARG A 177 2.02 10.55 -7.45
CA ARG A 177 1.06 11.39 -8.18
C ARG A 177 1.77 12.24 -9.22
N GLY A 178 1.04 12.62 -10.27
CA GLY A 178 1.54 13.56 -11.27
C GLY A 178 0.46 14.07 -12.23
N PRO A 179 0.81 15.07 -13.07
CA PRO A 179 -0.14 15.78 -13.92
C PRO A 179 -0.59 14.99 -15.15
N LYS A 180 0.11 13.92 -15.53
CA LYS A 180 -0.16 13.17 -16.75
C LYS A 180 -0.04 11.68 -16.49
N LEU A 181 -0.61 10.86 -17.36
CA LEU A 181 -0.34 9.43 -17.38
C LEU A 181 0.05 8.97 -18.78
N ASN A 182 1.35 8.86 -18.99
CA ASN A 182 1.94 8.22 -20.15
C ASN A 182 2.07 6.73 -19.84
N ILE A 183 0.99 5.98 -20.04
CA ILE A 183 1.10 4.52 -20.02
C ILE A 183 1.88 4.14 -21.27
N GLY A 184 3.18 3.92 -21.11
CA GLY A 184 3.97 3.25 -22.13
C GLY A 184 3.32 1.91 -22.44
N GLY A 185 2.61 1.84 -23.57
CA GLY A 185 2.39 0.59 -24.28
C GLY A 185 3.74 -0.07 -24.58
N PRO A 186 3.76 -1.33 -25.07
CA PRO A 186 4.99 -2.03 -25.40
C PRO A 186 5.91 -1.09 -26.19
N MET A 187 7.20 -1.09 -25.84
CA MET A 187 8.24 -0.42 -26.62
C MET A 187 7.92 -0.62 -28.09
N MET A 188 7.52 0.45 -28.78
CA MET A 188 7.44 0.43 -30.23
C MET A 188 8.87 0.14 -30.66
N MET A 189 9.15 -1.12 -31.04
CA MET A 189 10.30 -1.43 -31.87
C MET A 189 10.25 -0.39 -32.98
N GLY A 190 11.33 0.39 -33.10
CA GLY A 190 11.46 1.37 -34.15
C GLY A 190 11.05 0.71 -35.46
N LYS A 191 10.12 1.35 -36.17
CA LYS A 191 9.81 1.01 -37.56
C LYS A 191 11.15 0.80 -38.27
N PRO A 192 11.40 -0.35 -38.94
CA PRO A 192 12.62 -0.47 -39.72
C PRO A 192 12.61 0.68 -40.72
N ARG A 193 13.71 1.43 -40.77
CA ARG A 193 13.89 2.40 -41.85
C ARG A 193 13.88 1.59 -43.14
N SER A 194 12.83 1.76 -43.93
CA SER A 194 12.78 1.37 -45.34
C SER A 194 13.84 2.13 -46.12
#